data_AF-A0A645CDY7-F1
#
_entry.id   AF-A0A645CDY7-F1
#
_cell.length_a   1.000
_cell.length_b   1.000
_cell.length_c   1.000
_cell.angle_alpha   90.00
_cell.angle_beta   90.00
_cell.angle_gamma   90.00
#
_symmetry.space_group_name_H-M   'P 1'
#
loop_
_entity.id
_entity.type
_entity.pdbx_description
1 polymer ?
#
loop_
_entity_poly.entity_id
_entity_poly.type
_entity_poly.pdbx_seq_one_letter_code
_entity_poly.pdbx_strand_id
1 'polypeptide(L)' 'MNGAKTPELLAPAGNLETALAAYDAGADAVYCGLGKFNARERAQNFTADALSRLLEFARNRGRKL' A
#
# COMPACT_ATOMS: atom_id res chain seq x y z
N MET A 1 -28.57 -17.04 1.74
CA MET A 1 -28.17 -15.70 2.20
C MET A 1 -27.09 -15.19 1.26
N ASN A 2 -27.36 -14.15 0.46
CA ASN A 2 -26.27 -13.45 -0.24
C ASN A 2 -25.49 -12.68 0.82
N GLY A 3 -24.43 -13.30 1.34
CA GLY A 3 -23.50 -12.61 2.23
C GLY A 3 -22.83 -11.50 1.44
N ALA A 4 -23.13 -10.24 1.76
CA ALA A 4 -22.42 -9.12 1.17
C ALA A 4 -20.92 -9.30 1.42
N LYS A 5 -20.13 -9.27 0.35
CA LYS A 5 -18.67 -9.42 0.44
C LYS A 5 -18.14 -8.23 1.25
N THR A 6 -17.38 -8.50 2.31
CA THR A 6 -16.71 -7.42 3.07
C THR A 6 -15.82 -6.62 2.11
N PRO A 7 -15.94 -5.29 2.07
CA PRO A 7 -15.10 -4.46 1.21
C PRO A 7 -13.64 -4.53 1.66
N GLU A 8 -12.72 -4.38 0.71
CA GLU A 8 -11.29 -4.30 0.97
C GLU A 8 -10.94 -2.92 1.55
N LEU A 9 -10.20 -2.90 2.66
CA LEU A 9 -9.71 -1.65 3.25
C LEU A 9 -8.42 -1.21 2.55
N LEU A 10 -8.53 -0.20 1.68
CA LEU A 10 -7.44 0.40 0.93
C LEU A 10 -6.96 1.71 1.58
N ALA A 11 -5.67 1.82 1.88
CA ALA A 11 -5.06 3.02 2.48
C ALA A 11 -4.00 3.69 1.59
N PRO A 12 -3.86 5.03 1.57
CA PRO A 12 -2.74 5.71 0.92
C PRO A 12 -1.43 5.51 1.69
N ALA A 13 -0.35 5.23 0.98
CA ALA A 13 1.00 5.26 1.54
C ALA A 13 1.92 6.16 0.70
N GLY A 14 2.57 7.12 1.36
CA GLY A 14 3.55 8.01 0.73
C GLY A 14 4.94 7.40 0.73
N ASN A 15 5.31 6.70 1.80
CA ASN A 15 6.60 6.07 1.98
C ASN A 15 6.45 4.71 2.67
N LEU A 16 7.57 3.99 2.84
CA LEU A 16 7.57 2.65 3.42
C LEU A 16 6.99 2.63 4.85
N GLU A 17 7.37 3.58 5.70
CA GLU A 17 6.88 3.66 7.08
C GLU A 17 5.36 3.78 7.14
N THR A 18 4.77 4.66 6.32
CA THR A 18 3.31 4.81 6.25
C THR A 18 2.61 3.57 5.71
N ALA A 19 3.23 2.83 4.78
CA ALA A 19 2.68 1.58 4.28
C ALA A 19 2.65 0.49 5.36
N LEU A 20 3.73 0.34 6.12
CA LEU A 20 3.81 -0.61 7.23
C LEU A 20 2.79 -0.29 8.32
N ALA A 21 2.71 0.98 8.71
CA ALA A 21 1.73 1.44 9.69
C ALA A 21 0.28 1.18 9.23
N ALA A 22 -0.01 1.36 7.94
CA ALA A 22 -1.34 1.06 7.40
C ALA A 22 -1.68 -0.44 7.49
N TYR A 23 -0.73 -1.33 7.18
CA TYR A 23 -0.95 -2.77 7.34
C TYR A 23 -1.14 -3.17 8.80
N ASP A 24 -0.36 -2.59 9.72
CA ASP A 24 -0.48 -2.84 11.16
C ASP A 24 -1.82 -2.31 11.71
N ALA A 25 -2.33 -1.21 11.15
CA ALA A 25 -3.66 -0.68 11.45
C ALA A 25 -4.82 -1.49 10.84
N GLY A 26 -4.51 -2.54 10.07
CA GLY A 26 -5.49 -3.48 9.53
C GLY A 26 -5.90 -3.25 8.08
N ALA A 27 -5.20 -2.38 7.34
CA ALA A 27 -5.45 -2.24 5.90
C ALA A 27 -5.19 -3.57 5.17
N ASP A 28 -6.09 -3.90 4.25
CA ASP A 28 -5.95 -5.07 3.37
C ASP A 28 -5.03 -4.77 2.19
N ALA A 29 -5.05 -3.51 1.74
CA ALA A 29 -4.27 -3.01 0.63
C ALA A 29 -3.74 -1.61 0.93
N VAL A 30 -2.62 -1.25 0.30
CA VAL A 30 -2.17 0.14 0.23
C VAL A 30 -1.95 0.55 -1.21
N TYR A 31 -2.14 1.83 -1.55
CA TYR A 31 -1.72 2.37 -2.85
C TYR A 31 -0.64 3.42 -2.64
N CYS A 32 0.31 3.48 -3.57
CA CYS A 32 1.41 4.42 -3.51
C CYS A 32 1.84 4.90 -4.90
N GLY A 33 2.53 6.04 -4.95
CA GLY A 33 3.00 6.64 -6.20
C GLY A 33 4.51 6.44 -6.42
N LEU A 34 4.89 6.21 -7.68
CA LEU A 34 6.28 6.14 -8.14
C LEU A 34 6.69 7.47 -8.77
N GLY A 35 7.67 8.17 -8.19
CA GLY A 35 8.29 9.36 -8.77
C GLY A 35 7.32 10.31 -9.51
N LYS A 36 7.50 10.41 -10.83
CA LYS A 36 6.72 11.28 -11.74
C LYS A 36 5.28 10.81 -12.00
N PHE A 37 4.91 9.64 -11.52
CA PHE A 37 3.56 9.06 -11.65
C PHE A 37 2.72 9.24 -10.37
N ASN A 38 3.16 10.11 -9.45
CA ASN A 38 2.39 10.47 -8.26
C ASN A 38 1.54 11.73 -8.53
N ALA A 39 0.27 11.71 -8.13
CA ALA A 39 -0.60 12.89 -8.13
C ALA A 39 -0.08 14.04 -7.24
N ARG A 40 0.85 13.73 -6.32
CA ARG A 40 1.54 14.68 -5.43
C ARG A 40 3.02 14.74 -5.79
N GLU A 41 3.38 15.60 -6.75
CA GLU A 41 4.77 15.77 -7.25
C GLU A 41 5.83 16.00 -6.14
N ARG A 42 5.45 16.56 -4.98
CA ARG A 42 6.37 16.89 -3.88
C ARG A 42 6.42 15.87 -2.74
N ALA A 43 5.72 14.74 -2.84
CA ALA A 43 5.80 13.70 -1.82
C ALA A 43 7.14 12.94 -1.93
N GLN A 44 7.70 12.50 -0.79
CA GLN A 44 8.74 11.46 -0.81
C GLN A 44 8.14 10.24 -1.50
N ASN A 45 8.56 9.95 -2.72
CA ASN A 45 7.98 8.87 -3.52
C ASN A 45 8.68 7.55 -3.22
N PHE A 46 7.98 6.44 -3.49
CA PHE A 46 8.63 5.14 -3.54
C PHE A 46 9.65 5.09 -4.67
N THR A 47 10.80 4.49 -4.39
CA THR A 47 11.70 4.00 -5.44
C THR A 47 11.20 2.64 -5.93
N ALA A 48 11.60 2.22 -7.13
CA ALA A 48 11.23 0.90 -7.65
C ALA A 48 11.72 -0.25 -6.75
N ASP A 49 12.93 -0.13 -6.19
CA ASP A 49 13.47 -1.10 -5.23
C ASP A 49 12.62 -1.17 -3.94
N ALA A 50 12.29 -0.01 -3.35
CA ALA A 50 11.45 0.04 -2.16
C ALA A 50 10.05 -0.55 -2.42
N LEU A 51 9.48 -0.29 -3.60
CA LEU A 51 8.20 -0.85 -4.00
C LEU A 51 8.27 -2.38 -4.14
N SER A 52 9.33 -2.90 -4.76
CA SER A 52 9.53 -4.35 -4.92
C SER A 52 9.58 -5.06 -3.56
N ARG A 53 10.34 -4.49 -2.61
CA ARG A 53 10.44 -5.02 -1.23
C ARG A 53 9.10 -4.94 -0.50
N LEU A 54 8.37 -3.84 -0.66
CA LEU A 54 7.05 -3.67 -0.05
C LEU A 54 6.05 -4.68 -0.62
N LEU A 55 6.09 -4.96 -1.93
CA LEU A 55 5.22 -5.95 -2.57
C LEU A 55 5.47 -7.36 -2.02
N GLU A 56 6.73 -7.75 -1.89
CA GLU A 56 7.10 -9.04 -1.29
C GLU A 56 6.63 -9.12 0.17
N PHE A 57 6.87 -8.06 0.95
CA PHE A 57 6.41 -7.96 2.33
C PHE A 57 4.89 -8.11 2.46
N ALA A 58 4.12 -7.42 1.61
CA ALA A 58 2.66 -7.44 1.62
C ALA A 58 2.14 -8.85 1.30
N ARG A 59 2.66 -9.47 0.24
CA ARG A 59 2.26 -10.83 -0.18
C ARG A 59 2.52 -11.85 0.91
N ASN A 60 3.66 -11.78 1.58
CA ASN A 60 4.01 -12.68 2.68
C ASN A 60 3.06 -12.56 3.88
N ARG A 61 2.33 -11.45 4.00
CA ARG A 61 1.31 -11.19 5.04
C ARG A 61 -0.12 -11.34 4.55
N GLY A 62 -0.34 -11.79 3.31
CA GLY A 62 -1.68 -11.84 2.71
C GLY A 62 -2.30 -10.46 2.45
N ARG A 63 -1.48 -9.41 2.37
CA ARG A 63 -1.86 -8.03 2.06
C ARG A 63 -1.55 -7.68 0.60
N LYS A 64 -2.06 -6.54 0.14
CA LYS A 64 -1.92 -6.06 -1.24
C LYS A 64 -1.28 -4.67 -1.33
N LEU A 65 -0.73 -4.35 -2.49
CA LEU A 65 -0.05 -3.10 -2.85
C LEU A 65 -0.51 -2.64 -4.23
#